data_AF-A0A7S1CWB4-F1
#
_entry.id   AF-A0A7S1CWB4-F1
#
_cell.length_a   1.000
_cell.length_b   1.000
_cell.length_c   1.000
_cell.angle_alpha   90.00
_cell.angle_beta   90.00
_cell.angle_gamma   90.00
#
_symmetry.space_group_name_H-M   'P 1'
#
loop_
_entity.id
_entity.type
_entity.pdbx_description
1 polymer ?
#
loop_
_entity_poly.entity_id
_entity_poly.type
_entity_poly.pdbx_seq_one_letter_code
_entity_poly.pdbx_strand_id
1 'polypeptide(L)'
;MAEKWLAMHASSGGTGRYAANNVNSSVNQSGGMRQSVTHDSAHESDDKSRRTPGGLRRSAPRMDGMPPIEASPGRSERALRSGNERLYEAYNDLHALAQDFEKPFDAPAILVVGHQTDGKSALVEALMGFQFNHVGGGTKTRRPITLHMKYNPSCVQPQCYLLTEEFGEQDVSLEELQDYIESENSRLDLEGQFWSKEIVVRIEYKYSPNLTIIDTPGLISAAPGKRNSGLQNSARQVEAMVRAKMEQKEYIILCLEDSNDWSNATTRRLVMSVDPSLNRTVVVSTKLDTRIPQFARPHDVEMFLRP
;
A
#
# COMPACT_ATOMS: atom_id res chain seq x y z
N MET A 1 -0.79 7.52 17.13
CA MET A 1 -0.86 6.07 17.42
C MET A 1 -0.05 5.26 16.42
N ALA A 2 -0.15 5.51 15.10
CA ALA A 2 0.73 4.90 14.09
C ALA A 2 2.23 5.01 14.40
N GLU A 3 2.69 6.16 14.92
CA GLU A 3 4.12 6.35 15.27
C GLU A 3 4.58 5.52 16.49
N LYS A 4 3.74 5.30 17.51
CA LYS A 4 4.08 4.44 18.65
C LYS A 4 4.09 2.97 18.27
N TRP A 5 3.17 2.59 17.37
CA TRP A 5 3.09 1.25 16.79
C TRP A 5 4.29 0.96 15.86
N LEU A 6 4.64 1.89 14.97
CA LEU A 6 5.86 1.83 14.13
C LEU A 6 7.15 1.83 14.97
N ALA A 7 7.21 2.63 16.04
CA ALA A 7 8.39 2.68 16.92
C ALA A 7 8.62 1.38 17.70
N MET A 8 7.56 0.64 18.05
CA MET A 8 7.68 -0.66 18.71
C MET A 8 8.20 -1.77 17.76
N HIS A 9 8.03 -1.62 16.44
CA HIS A 9 8.51 -2.59 15.44
C HIS A 9 9.89 -2.25 14.86
N ALA A 10 10.34 -1.00 14.97
CA ALA A 10 11.70 -0.61 14.58
C ALA A 10 12.79 -1.13 15.54
N SER A 11 12.46 -1.48 16.78
CA SER A 11 13.44 -1.92 17.79
C SER A 11 13.81 -3.40 17.76
N SER A 12 13.20 -4.21 16.89
CA SER A 12 13.40 -5.67 16.84
C SER A 12 14.01 -6.23 15.54
N GLY A 13 14.46 -5.37 14.61
CA GLY A 13 15.07 -5.80 13.35
C GLY A 13 16.61 -5.77 13.37
N GLY A 14 17.24 -6.94 13.39
CA GLY A 14 18.69 -7.10 13.21
C GLY A 14 19.16 -6.60 11.84
N THR A 15 20.38 -6.05 11.81
CA THR A 15 21.04 -5.49 10.64
C THR A 15 21.25 -6.52 9.52
N GLY A 16 20.36 -6.52 8.52
CA GLY A 16 20.55 -7.21 7.24
C GLY A 16 20.99 -6.23 6.16
N ARG A 17 22.22 -6.39 5.65
CA ARG A 17 22.76 -5.59 4.53
C ARG A 17 21.99 -5.94 3.25
N TYR A 18 21.33 -4.97 2.63
CA TYR A 18 20.85 -5.09 1.25
C TYR A 18 22.03 -4.87 0.29
N ALA A 19 22.44 -5.94 -0.39
CA ALA A 19 23.35 -5.88 -1.53
C ALA A 19 22.53 -5.57 -2.80
N ALA A 20 22.88 -4.47 -3.47
CA ALA A 20 22.33 -4.14 -4.78
C ALA A 20 22.95 -5.04 -5.85
N ASN A 21 22.16 -5.97 -6.40
CA ASN A 21 22.56 -6.73 -7.59
C ASN A 21 22.07 -6.01 -8.85
N ASN A 22 23.06 -5.57 -9.63
CA ASN A 22 22.93 -4.89 -10.91
C ASN A 22 22.74 -5.96 -12.01
N VAL A 23 21.53 -6.11 -12.55
CA VAL A 23 21.27 -7.03 -13.66
C VAL A 23 21.40 -6.26 -14.97
N ASN A 24 22.51 -6.50 -15.67
CA ASN A 24 22.81 -5.98 -16.99
C ASN A 24 22.13 -6.88 -18.04
N SER A 25 21.12 -6.37 -18.75
CA SER A 25 20.48 -7.07 -19.86
C SER A 25 21.27 -6.88 -21.15
N SER A 26 21.93 -7.95 -21.61
CA SER A 26 22.56 -8.04 -22.93
C SER A 26 21.52 -8.41 -23.98
N VAL A 27 21.30 -7.51 -24.94
CA VAL A 27 20.53 -7.77 -26.17
C VAL A 27 21.48 -8.29 -27.23
N ASN A 28 21.18 -9.50 -27.72
CA ASN A 28 21.85 -10.15 -28.83
C ASN A 28 21.15 -9.71 -30.14
N GLN A 29 21.82 -8.99 -31.03
CA GLN A 29 21.44 -8.95 -32.45
C GLN A 29 22.69 -9.00 -33.33
N SER A 30 22.59 -9.89 -34.30
CA SER A 30 23.57 -10.33 -35.28
C SER A 30 23.73 -9.38 -36.47
N GLY A 31 24.95 -9.32 -37.01
CA GLY A 31 25.18 -9.31 -38.45
C GLY A 31 25.61 -7.98 -39.08
N GLY A 32 26.80 -8.00 -39.69
CA GLY A 32 27.01 -7.29 -40.96
C GLY A 32 28.16 -6.28 -41.03
N MET A 33 29.18 -6.66 -41.79
CA MET A 33 30.05 -5.83 -42.63
C MET A 33 31.07 -4.83 -42.01
N ARG A 34 32.33 -5.23 -42.20
CA ARG A 34 33.54 -4.42 -42.43
C ARG A 34 33.28 -3.07 -43.12
N GLN A 35 34.00 -2.02 -42.69
CA GLN A 35 35.06 -1.40 -43.52
C GLN A 35 35.88 -0.37 -42.72
N SER A 36 37.19 -0.49 -42.90
CA SER A 36 38.27 0.40 -42.50
C SER A 36 38.31 1.64 -43.37
N VAL A 37 38.50 2.83 -42.80
CA VAL A 37 39.12 3.96 -43.49
C VAL A 37 40.03 4.69 -42.52
N THR A 38 41.32 4.61 -42.83
CA THR A 38 42.43 5.44 -42.36
C THR A 38 42.36 6.82 -43.01
N HIS A 39 42.72 7.89 -42.28
CA HIS A 39 43.39 9.03 -42.90
C HIS A 39 44.28 9.80 -41.92
N ASP A 40 45.37 10.27 -42.49
CA ASP A 40 46.61 10.83 -41.95
C ASP A 40 46.54 12.16 -41.17
N SER A 41 47.37 12.20 -40.12
CA SER A 41 48.54 13.06 -39.93
C SER A 41 48.58 14.46 -40.58
N ALA A 42 48.70 15.51 -39.75
CA ALA A 42 49.66 16.61 -39.98
C ALA A 42 49.90 17.44 -38.70
N HIS A 43 51.18 17.71 -38.47
CA HIS A 43 51.78 18.59 -37.47
C HIS A 43 51.33 20.05 -37.60
N GLU A 44 51.20 20.76 -36.47
CA GLU A 44 51.96 22.00 -36.26
C GLU A 44 52.02 22.38 -34.76
N SER A 45 53.24 22.61 -34.31
CA SER A 45 53.62 23.08 -32.98
C SER A 45 53.44 24.59 -32.87
N ASP A 46 52.88 25.07 -31.76
CA ASP A 46 53.26 26.40 -31.27
C ASP A 46 53.14 26.49 -29.75
N ASP A 47 54.28 26.85 -29.16
CA ASP A 47 54.53 27.12 -27.75
C ASP A 47 53.91 28.47 -27.36
N LYS A 48 53.18 28.51 -26.23
CA LYS A 48 52.96 29.73 -25.45
C LYS A 48 52.51 29.41 -24.03
N SER A 49 53.51 29.39 -23.16
CA SER A 49 53.41 29.62 -21.71
C SER A 49 52.33 30.63 -21.31
N ARG A 50 51.42 30.24 -20.39
CA ARG A 50 50.70 31.18 -19.50
C ARG A 50 50.10 30.47 -18.28
N ARG A 51 50.81 30.65 -17.17
CA ARG A 51 50.40 30.73 -15.76
C ARG A 51 48.91 30.48 -15.45
N THR A 52 48.65 29.43 -14.67
CA THR A 52 47.42 29.21 -13.90
C THR A 52 47.42 30.05 -12.61
N PRO A 53 46.36 30.82 -12.31
CA PRO A 53 46.05 31.24 -10.95
C PRO A 53 44.97 30.32 -10.36
N GLY A 54 45.21 29.88 -9.12
CA GLY A 54 44.36 28.98 -8.36
C GLY A 54 42.92 29.48 -8.19
N GLY A 55 41.96 28.60 -8.51
CA GLY A 55 40.55 28.79 -8.21
C GLY A 55 40.25 28.42 -6.76
N LEU A 56 39.80 29.40 -5.99
CA LEU A 56 39.30 29.24 -4.63
C LEU A 56 38.13 28.24 -4.59
N ARG A 57 38.29 27.19 -3.78
CA ARG A 57 37.17 26.40 -3.26
C ARG A 57 36.27 27.30 -2.40
N ARG A 58 35.08 27.65 -2.90
CA ARG A 58 34.01 28.20 -2.06
C ARG A 58 33.34 27.06 -1.32
N SER A 59 33.57 26.99 -0.01
CA SER A 59 32.84 26.16 0.94
C SER A 59 31.38 26.62 1.04
N ALA A 60 30.45 25.68 0.99
CA ALA A 60 29.05 25.92 1.34
C ALA A 60 28.95 26.29 2.84
N PRO A 61 28.05 27.22 3.24
CA PRO A 61 27.89 27.57 4.63
C PRO A 61 27.24 26.42 5.39
N ARG A 62 27.80 26.08 6.55
CA ARG A 62 27.22 25.16 7.53
C ARG A 62 25.99 25.81 8.16
N MET A 63 24.83 25.17 8.03
CA MET A 63 23.62 25.50 8.77
C MET A 63 23.60 24.65 10.05
N ASP A 64 24.34 25.08 11.06
CA ASP A 64 24.21 24.57 12.43
C ASP A 64 23.19 25.46 13.18
N GLY A 65 22.08 24.87 13.64
CA GLY A 65 21.27 25.46 14.73
C GLY A 65 19.84 25.95 14.45
N MET A 66 19.01 25.24 13.68
CA MET A 66 17.55 25.39 13.83
C MET A 66 17.01 24.32 14.80
N PRO A 67 16.31 24.70 15.89
CA PRO A 67 15.64 23.72 16.74
C PRO A 67 14.52 23.03 15.93
N PRO A 68 14.21 21.76 16.21
CA PRO A 68 13.09 21.09 15.57
C PRO A 68 11.81 21.86 15.92
N ILE A 69 11.01 22.19 14.90
CA ILE A 69 9.65 22.70 15.10
C ILE A 69 8.81 21.51 15.58
N GLU A 70 8.85 21.22 16.88
CA GLU A 70 7.83 20.40 17.51
C GLU A 70 6.54 21.21 17.55
N ALA A 71 5.66 20.98 16.57
CA ALA A 71 4.28 21.42 16.66
C ALA A 71 3.62 20.73 17.87
N SER A 72 3.62 21.43 19.01
CA SER A 72 2.95 20.97 20.22
C SER A 72 1.45 20.93 19.95
N PRO A 73 0.77 19.77 20.06
CA PRO A 73 -0.65 19.67 19.76
C PRO A 73 -1.45 20.57 20.71
N GLY A 74 -2.44 21.28 20.15
CA GLY A 74 -3.27 22.23 20.89
C GLY A 74 -4.07 21.56 22.01
N ARG A 75 -4.50 22.32 23.02
CA ARG A 75 -5.24 21.80 24.19
C ARG A 75 -6.51 21.02 23.82
N SER A 76 -7.19 21.42 22.73
CA SER A 76 -8.35 20.72 22.15
C SER A 76 -7.97 19.38 21.52
N GLU A 77 -6.82 19.33 20.85
CA GLU A 77 -6.29 18.14 20.17
C GLU A 77 -5.80 17.08 21.16
N ARG A 78 -5.21 17.51 22.30
CA ARG A 78 -4.91 16.62 23.43
C ARG A 78 -6.17 16.04 24.08
N ALA A 79 -7.22 16.83 24.24
CA ALA A 79 -8.49 16.38 24.80
C ALA A 79 -9.20 15.37 23.87
N LEU A 80 -9.24 15.65 22.56
CA LEU A 80 -9.76 14.73 21.54
C LEU A 80 -8.97 13.43 21.49
N ARG A 81 -7.63 13.48 21.57
CA ARG A 81 -6.78 12.28 21.67
C ARG A 81 -7.12 11.46 22.92
N SER A 82 -7.25 12.11 24.08
CA SER A 82 -7.60 11.41 25.32
C SER A 82 -9.02 10.83 25.33
N GLY A 83 -9.97 11.46 24.63
CA GLY A 83 -11.32 10.94 24.46
C GLY A 83 -11.37 9.74 23.54
N ASN A 84 -10.64 9.79 22.42
CA ASN A 84 -10.56 8.69 21.46
C ASN A 84 -9.79 7.48 22.02
N GLU A 85 -8.76 7.70 22.83
CA GLU A 85 -8.06 6.63 23.55
C GLU A 85 -9.01 5.88 24.50
N ARG A 86 -9.80 6.61 25.30
CA ARG A 86 -10.80 6.00 26.19
C ARG A 86 -11.92 5.29 25.43
N LEU A 87 -12.35 5.84 24.30
CA LEU A 87 -13.36 5.20 23.45
C LEU A 87 -12.83 3.88 22.87
N TYR A 88 -11.57 3.86 22.45
CA TYR A 88 -10.91 2.66 21.96
C TYR A 88 -10.73 1.60 23.06
N GLU A 89 -10.31 2.01 24.26
CA GLU A 89 -10.25 1.13 25.43
C GLU A 89 -11.63 0.54 25.75
N ALA A 90 -12.67 1.38 25.84
CA ALA A 90 -14.03 0.92 26.10
C ALA A 90 -14.56 -0.02 24.99
N TYR A 91 -14.21 0.23 23.73
CA TYR A 91 -14.58 -0.63 22.61
C TYR A 91 -13.89 -2.01 22.70
N ASN A 92 -12.61 -2.04 23.07
CA ASN A 92 -11.89 -3.30 23.27
C ASN A 92 -12.40 -4.07 24.48
N ASP A 93 -12.68 -3.38 25.59
CA ASP A 93 -13.27 -3.99 26.78
C ASP A 93 -14.65 -4.59 26.45
N LEU A 94 -15.47 -3.87 25.67
CA LEU A 94 -16.76 -4.37 25.21
C LEU A 94 -16.60 -5.60 24.31
N HIS A 95 -15.61 -5.62 23.41
CA HIS A 95 -15.31 -6.80 22.58
C HIS A 95 -14.83 -7.99 23.39
N ALA A 96 -13.96 -7.78 24.37
CA ALA A 96 -13.50 -8.83 25.27
C ALA A 96 -14.67 -9.43 26.06
N LEU A 97 -15.53 -8.59 26.63
CA LEU A 97 -16.74 -9.04 27.34
C LEU A 97 -17.71 -9.75 26.39
N ALA A 98 -17.94 -9.22 25.20
CA ALA A 98 -18.78 -9.84 24.18
C ALA A 98 -18.30 -11.26 23.83
N GLN A 99 -16.98 -11.47 23.79
CA GLN A 99 -16.38 -12.78 23.58
C GLN A 99 -16.58 -13.69 24.80
N ASP A 100 -16.31 -13.21 26.02
CA ASP A 100 -16.45 -13.98 27.27
C ASP A 100 -17.89 -14.45 27.51
N PHE A 101 -18.87 -13.65 27.09
CA PHE A 101 -20.30 -13.96 27.22
C PHE A 101 -20.93 -14.59 25.97
N GLU A 102 -20.14 -14.93 24.95
CA GLU A 102 -20.61 -15.49 23.67
C GLU A 102 -21.70 -14.62 22.99
N LYS A 103 -21.60 -13.29 23.16
CA LYS A 103 -22.51 -12.30 22.59
C LYS A 103 -21.74 -11.32 21.69
N PRO A 104 -21.22 -11.78 20.54
CA PRO A 104 -20.55 -10.88 19.61
C PRO A 104 -21.50 -9.77 19.17
N PHE A 105 -20.96 -8.57 18.99
CA PHE A 105 -21.68 -7.46 18.37
C PHE A 105 -20.99 -7.03 17.09
N ASP A 106 -21.76 -6.43 16.19
CA ASP A 106 -21.26 -6.04 14.88
C ASP A 106 -20.29 -4.87 15.02
N ALA A 107 -19.04 -5.12 14.64
CA ALA A 107 -18.06 -4.08 14.39
C ALA A 107 -18.15 -3.66 12.91
N PRO A 108 -18.06 -2.35 12.58
CA PRO A 108 -18.02 -1.93 11.20
C PRO A 108 -16.79 -2.53 10.51
N ALA A 109 -17.00 -3.16 9.35
CA ALA A 109 -15.90 -3.66 8.53
C ALA A 109 -15.29 -2.52 7.71
N ILE A 110 -13.98 -2.54 7.54
CA ILE A 110 -13.25 -1.60 6.69
C ILE A 110 -13.06 -2.23 5.31
N LEU A 111 -13.65 -1.64 4.29
CA LEU A 111 -13.50 -2.04 2.90
C LEU A 111 -12.37 -1.24 2.24
N VAL A 112 -11.31 -1.91 1.82
CA VAL A 112 -10.14 -1.27 1.20
C VAL A 112 -10.33 -1.19 -0.32
N VAL A 113 -10.38 0.02 -0.87
CA VAL A 113 -10.68 0.28 -2.28
C VAL A 113 -9.58 1.15 -2.89
N GLY A 114 -9.20 0.87 -4.15
CA GLY A 114 -8.12 1.59 -4.83
C GLY A 114 -7.72 0.89 -6.13
N HIS A 115 -6.93 1.57 -6.96
CA HIS A 115 -6.38 0.97 -8.16
C HIS A 115 -5.44 -0.20 -7.86
N GLN A 116 -5.22 -1.02 -8.87
CA GLN A 116 -4.15 -2.00 -8.82
C GLN A 116 -2.82 -1.27 -8.58
N THR A 117 -2.00 -1.78 -7.67
CA THR A 117 -0.71 -1.19 -7.25
C THR A 117 -0.77 0.03 -6.32
N ASP A 118 -1.94 0.48 -5.88
CA ASP A 118 -2.06 1.61 -4.92
C ASP A 118 -1.62 1.26 -3.48
N GLY A 119 -1.20 0.01 -3.25
CA GLY A 119 -0.72 -0.45 -1.95
C GLY A 119 -1.82 -0.92 -1.00
N LYS A 120 -2.97 -1.39 -1.51
CA LYS A 120 -4.06 -1.95 -0.70
C LYS A 120 -3.59 -3.05 0.25
N SER A 121 -3.11 -4.17 -0.29
CA SER A 121 -2.65 -5.30 0.53
C SER A 121 -1.45 -4.90 1.42
N ALA A 122 -0.54 -4.06 0.92
CA ALA A 122 0.56 -3.53 1.72
C ALA A 122 0.08 -2.69 2.92
N LEU A 123 -0.99 -1.90 2.77
CA LEU A 123 -1.59 -1.16 3.87
C LEU A 123 -2.25 -2.12 4.87
N VAL A 124 -2.94 -3.15 4.38
CA VAL A 124 -3.55 -4.18 5.24
C VAL A 124 -2.47 -4.93 6.04
N GLU A 125 -1.40 -5.37 5.40
CA GLU A 125 -0.23 -5.99 6.05
C GLU A 125 0.40 -5.07 7.09
N ALA A 126 0.54 -3.78 6.76
CA ALA A 126 1.04 -2.77 7.70
C ALA A 126 0.07 -2.49 8.86
N LEU A 127 -1.22 -2.79 8.75
CA LEU A 127 -2.16 -2.72 9.89
C LEU A 127 -2.11 -3.98 10.74
N MET A 128 -1.85 -5.13 10.13
CA MET A 128 -1.78 -6.42 10.82
C MET A 128 -0.45 -6.66 11.54
N GLY A 129 0.64 -6.07 11.04
CA GLY A 129 2.00 -6.30 11.56
C GLY A 129 2.66 -7.58 11.06
N PHE A 130 2.04 -8.29 10.11
CA PHE A 130 2.62 -9.44 9.42
C PHE A 130 2.01 -9.57 8.02
N GLN A 131 2.61 -10.42 7.19
CA GLN A 131 2.19 -10.64 5.81
C GLN A 131 1.23 -11.82 5.72
N PHE A 132 0.02 -11.58 5.24
CA PHE A 132 -0.97 -12.64 4.97
C PHE A 132 -0.89 -13.19 3.54
N ASN A 133 -0.02 -12.61 2.72
CA ASN A 133 0.17 -12.96 1.32
C ASN A 133 1.67 -13.07 1.01
N HIS A 134 2.02 -13.76 -0.09
CA HIS A 134 3.42 -13.95 -0.48
C HIS A 134 4.08 -12.65 -0.96
N VAL A 135 5.33 -12.43 -0.53
CA VAL A 135 6.09 -11.20 -0.83
C VAL A 135 6.53 -11.14 -2.29
N GLY A 136 6.43 -9.96 -2.90
CA GLY A 136 7.16 -9.61 -4.12
C GLY A 136 6.45 -9.88 -5.45
N GLY A 137 5.22 -10.41 -5.43
CA GLY A 137 4.47 -10.69 -6.66
C GLY A 137 3.58 -9.55 -7.16
N GLY A 138 3.33 -8.52 -6.33
CA GLY A 138 2.26 -7.58 -6.62
C GLY A 138 0.93 -8.32 -6.82
N THR A 139 0.61 -9.24 -5.90
CA THR A 139 -0.50 -10.18 -6.02
C THR A 139 -1.73 -9.45 -6.52
N LYS A 140 -2.21 -9.87 -7.69
CA LYS A 140 -3.43 -9.33 -8.27
C LYS A 140 -4.58 -10.02 -7.56
N THR A 141 -4.95 -9.54 -6.38
CA THR A 141 -6.14 -10.02 -5.66
C THR A 141 -7.29 -10.17 -6.66
N ARG A 142 -7.73 -11.40 -6.92
CA ARG A 142 -8.77 -11.75 -7.92
C ARG A 142 -10.15 -11.95 -7.29
N ARG A 143 -10.20 -12.13 -5.97
CA ARG A 143 -11.42 -12.21 -5.16
C ARG A 143 -11.20 -11.48 -3.83
N PRO A 144 -12.23 -10.89 -3.21
CA PRO A 144 -12.03 -10.17 -1.96
C PRO A 144 -11.58 -11.09 -0.83
N ILE A 145 -10.83 -10.57 0.12
CA ILE A 145 -10.31 -11.30 1.28
C ILE A 145 -10.77 -10.58 2.53
N THR A 146 -11.62 -11.24 3.32
CA THR A 146 -12.16 -10.75 4.59
C THR A 146 -11.32 -11.31 5.72
N LEU A 147 -10.68 -10.40 6.46
CA LEU A 147 -9.80 -10.67 7.57
C LEU A 147 -10.50 -10.23 8.86
N HIS A 148 -10.95 -11.20 9.65
CA HIS A 148 -11.47 -11.01 10.99
C HIS A 148 -10.31 -11.04 11.98
N MET A 149 -9.81 -9.86 12.29
CA MET A 149 -8.72 -9.65 13.22
C MET A 149 -9.24 -9.64 14.66
N LYS A 150 -8.68 -10.51 15.50
CA LYS A 150 -8.99 -10.60 16.93
C LYS A 150 -7.75 -10.45 17.77
N TYR A 151 -7.85 -9.60 18.78
CA TYR A 151 -6.86 -9.50 19.82
C TYR A 151 -6.87 -10.76 20.67
N ASN A 152 -5.73 -11.43 20.78
CA ASN A 152 -5.56 -12.54 21.71
C ASN A 152 -4.21 -12.41 22.44
N PRO A 153 -4.19 -12.09 23.75
CA PRO A 153 -2.94 -11.86 24.50
C PRO A 153 -2.04 -13.09 24.60
N SER A 154 -2.60 -14.29 24.38
CA SER A 154 -1.89 -15.57 24.43
C SER A 154 -1.21 -15.92 23.11
N CYS A 155 -1.64 -15.31 21.99
CA CYS A 155 -1.14 -15.63 20.65
C CYS A 155 0.04 -14.73 20.24
N VAL A 156 1.25 -15.13 20.60
CA VAL A 156 2.49 -14.40 20.27
C VAL A 156 2.85 -14.50 18.78
N GLN A 157 2.35 -15.53 18.09
CA GLN A 157 2.39 -15.68 16.64
C GLN A 157 0.96 -15.67 16.09
N PRO A 158 0.73 -15.23 14.83
CA PRO A 158 -0.60 -15.23 14.23
C PRO A 158 -1.15 -16.65 14.12
N GLN A 159 -2.30 -16.90 14.74
CA GLN A 159 -3.08 -18.12 14.50
C GLN A 159 -4.13 -17.82 13.45
N CYS A 160 -4.15 -18.62 12.37
CA CYS A 160 -5.01 -18.36 11.21
C CYS A 160 -6.08 -19.45 11.12
N TYR A 161 -7.30 -19.03 10.83
CA TYR A 161 -8.44 -19.91 10.69
C TYR A 161 -9.13 -19.61 9.37
N LEU A 162 -9.07 -20.55 8.43
CA LEU A 162 -9.67 -20.41 7.11
C LEU A 162 -11.09 -20.97 7.13
N LEU A 163 -12.07 -20.15 6.75
CA LEU A 163 -13.45 -20.59 6.60
C LEU A 163 -13.69 -21.11 5.18
N THR A 164 -13.98 -22.41 5.09
CA THR A 164 -14.31 -23.10 3.84
C THR A 164 -15.76 -23.57 3.87
N GLU A 165 -16.40 -23.69 2.71
CA GLU A 165 -17.78 -24.22 2.65
C GLU A 165 -17.83 -25.72 2.93
N GLU A 166 -16.78 -26.45 2.58
CA GLU A 166 -16.74 -27.91 2.67
C GLU A 166 -16.48 -28.39 4.11
N PHE A 167 -15.62 -27.68 4.85
CA PHE A 167 -15.13 -28.12 6.15
C PHE A 167 -15.39 -27.13 7.29
N GLY A 168 -16.03 -25.98 7.00
CA GLY A 168 -16.17 -24.92 7.97
C GLY A 168 -14.84 -24.26 8.28
N GLU A 169 -14.68 -23.81 9.52
CA GLU A 169 -13.48 -23.13 10.00
C GLU A 169 -12.36 -24.14 10.31
N GLN A 170 -11.21 -23.98 9.65
CA GLN A 170 -10.04 -24.84 9.80
C GLN A 170 -8.86 -24.05 10.34
N ASP A 171 -8.16 -24.60 11.34
CA ASP A 171 -6.86 -24.09 11.78
C ASP A 171 -5.82 -24.38 10.69
N VAL A 172 -5.15 -23.32 10.23
CA VAL A 172 -4.14 -23.38 9.17
C VAL A 172 -2.92 -22.57 9.59
N SER A 173 -1.73 -23.03 9.20
CA SER A 173 -0.54 -22.22 9.34
C SER A 173 -0.60 -20.98 8.43
N LEU A 174 0.21 -19.96 8.76
CA LEU A 174 0.31 -18.75 7.94
C LEU A 174 0.81 -19.09 6.51
N GLU A 175 1.71 -20.06 6.37
CA GLU A 175 2.23 -20.52 5.08
C GLU A 175 1.14 -21.18 4.24
N GLU A 176 0.36 -22.10 4.83
CA GLU A 176 -0.78 -22.73 4.15
C GLU A 176 -1.84 -21.70 3.73
N LEU A 177 -2.09 -20.68 4.56
CA LEU A 177 -2.99 -19.59 4.21
C LEU A 177 -2.48 -18.79 3.00
N GLN A 178 -1.19 -18.44 3.01
CA GLN A 178 -0.56 -17.70 1.93
C GLN A 178 -0.58 -18.51 0.61
N ASP A 179 -0.29 -19.81 0.69
CA ASP A 179 -0.35 -20.74 -0.44
C ASP A 179 -1.77 -20.86 -1.00
N TYR A 180 -2.77 -20.98 -0.11
CA TYR A 180 -4.17 -21.03 -0.50
C TYR A 180 -4.60 -19.76 -1.25
N ILE A 181 -4.29 -18.58 -0.71
CA ILE A 181 -4.62 -17.29 -1.35
C ILE A 181 -3.95 -17.18 -2.72
N GLU A 182 -2.68 -17.53 -2.82
CA GLU A 182 -1.92 -17.45 -4.08
C GLU A 182 -2.44 -18.44 -5.13
N SER A 183 -2.78 -19.66 -4.71
CA SER A 183 -3.35 -20.69 -5.59
C SER A 183 -4.71 -20.26 -6.16
N GLU A 184 -5.59 -19.66 -5.34
CA GLU A 184 -6.87 -19.15 -5.78
C GLU A 184 -6.74 -17.96 -6.73
N ASN A 185 -5.82 -17.04 -6.44
CA ASN A 185 -5.54 -15.92 -7.33
C ASN A 185 -4.97 -16.41 -8.68
N SER A 186 -4.04 -17.36 -8.65
CA SER A 186 -3.44 -17.96 -9.85
C SER A 186 -4.47 -18.70 -10.70
N ARG A 187 -5.35 -19.48 -10.08
CA ARG A 187 -6.44 -20.18 -10.78
C ARG A 187 -7.36 -19.20 -11.50
N LEU A 188 -7.78 -18.14 -10.81
CA LEU A 188 -8.66 -17.10 -11.39
C LEU A 188 -7.95 -16.26 -12.47
N ASP A 189 -6.64 -16.05 -12.34
CA ASP A 189 -5.83 -15.37 -13.36
C ASP A 189 -5.80 -16.18 -14.67
N LEU A 190 -5.59 -17.50 -14.58
CA LEU A 190 -5.62 -18.42 -15.72
C LEU A 190 -7.01 -18.50 -16.38
N GLU A 191 -8.08 -18.44 -15.58
CA GLU A 191 -9.47 -18.38 -16.07
C GLU A 191 -9.84 -17.00 -16.64
N GLY A 192 -9.04 -15.96 -16.36
CA GLY A 192 -9.33 -14.58 -16.74
C GLY A 192 -10.53 -13.99 -16.00
N GLN A 193 -10.85 -14.49 -14.80
CA GLN A 193 -12.04 -14.14 -14.02
C GLN A 193 -11.72 -13.37 -12.74
N PHE A 194 -12.78 -12.81 -12.15
CA PHE A 194 -12.81 -12.30 -10.79
C PHE A 194 -14.04 -12.86 -10.08
N TRP A 195 -13.88 -13.32 -8.85
CA TRP A 195 -14.98 -13.92 -8.08
C TRP A 195 -15.39 -13.02 -6.92
N SER A 196 -16.70 -12.76 -6.78
CA SER A 196 -17.25 -11.91 -5.72
C SER A 196 -17.31 -12.59 -4.35
N LYS A 197 -17.24 -13.93 -4.34
CA LYS A 197 -17.20 -14.73 -3.12
C LYS A 197 -15.87 -14.54 -2.42
N GLU A 198 -15.92 -14.17 -1.16
CA GLU A 198 -14.74 -13.78 -0.38
C GLU A 198 -13.95 -15.01 0.08
N ILE A 199 -12.64 -14.85 0.27
CA ILE A 199 -11.87 -15.72 1.16
C ILE A 199 -12.06 -15.15 2.56
N VAL A 200 -12.55 -15.93 3.51
CA VAL A 200 -12.82 -15.47 4.87
C VAL A 200 -11.81 -16.11 5.81
N VAL A 201 -11.07 -15.29 6.53
CA VAL A 201 -10.00 -15.69 7.43
C VAL A 201 -10.20 -15.02 8.77
N ARG A 202 -10.17 -15.79 9.86
CA ARG A 202 -10.03 -15.25 11.21
C ARG A 202 -8.59 -15.36 11.65
N ILE A 203 -8.06 -14.29 12.24
CA ILE A 203 -6.69 -14.20 12.69
C ILE A 203 -6.68 -13.78 14.15
N GLU A 204 -6.07 -14.59 15.00
CA GLU A 204 -5.85 -14.27 16.40
C GLU A 204 -4.39 -13.93 16.65
N TYR A 205 -4.15 -12.74 17.19
CA TYR A 205 -2.79 -12.26 17.41
C TYR A 205 -2.70 -11.21 18.50
N LYS A 206 -1.64 -11.26 19.31
CA LYS A 206 -1.43 -10.36 20.46
C LYS A 206 -1.32 -8.88 20.08
N TYR A 207 -0.88 -8.58 18.87
CA TYR A 207 -0.69 -7.20 18.40
C TYR A 207 -1.77 -6.75 17.42
N SER A 208 -2.79 -7.58 17.20
CA SER A 208 -3.87 -7.33 16.25
C SER A 208 -5.03 -6.59 16.92
N PRO A 209 -5.59 -5.53 16.31
CA PRO A 209 -6.84 -4.92 16.76
C PRO A 209 -8.04 -5.87 16.58
N ASN A 210 -9.12 -5.60 17.33
CA ASN A 210 -10.44 -6.21 17.09
C ASN A 210 -11.15 -5.48 15.94
N LEU A 211 -10.94 -5.97 14.72
CA LEU A 211 -11.36 -5.28 13.49
C LEU A 211 -11.67 -6.29 12.37
N THR A 212 -12.57 -5.93 11.45
CA THR A 212 -12.72 -6.65 10.18
C THR A 212 -12.23 -5.79 9.04
N ILE A 213 -11.33 -6.31 8.21
CA ILE A 213 -10.83 -5.65 7.01
C ILE A 213 -11.17 -6.51 5.79
N ILE A 214 -11.65 -5.88 4.72
CA ILE A 214 -11.94 -6.53 3.44
C ILE A 214 -10.98 -5.94 2.40
N ASP A 215 -9.96 -6.71 2.00
CA ASP A 215 -9.09 -6.37 0.88
C ASP A 215 -9.77 -6.74 -0.44
N THR A 216 -9.91 -5.79 -1.36
CA THR A 216 -10.59 -6.03 -2.65
C THR A 216 -9.61 -6.14 -3.81
N PRO A 217 -10.03 -6.79 -4.91
CA PRO A 217 -9.36 -6.63 -6.20
C PRO A 217 -9.14 -5.14 -6.54
N GLY A 218 -7.98 -4.84 -7.14
CA GLY A 218 -7.63 -3.47 -7.51
C GLY A 218 -8.32 -3.02 -8.79
N LEU A 219 -8.87 -1.80 -8.79
CA LEU A 219 -9.48 -1.21 -9.98
C LEU A 219 -8.47 -1.17 -11.14
N ILE A 220 -8.94 -1.50 -12.34
CA ILE A 220 -8.12 -1.62 -13.55
C ILE A 220 -8.46 -0.49 -14.51
N SER A 221 -7.44 0.19 -15.02
CA SER A 221 -7.58 1.19 -16.07
C SER A 221 -7.35 0.54 -17.44
N ALA A 222 -8.33 0.64 -18.34
CA ALA A 222 -8.26 0.05 -19.67
C ALA A 222 -8.46 1.12 -20.76
N ALA A 223 -7.45 1.30 -21.62
CA ALA A 223 -7.57 2.22 -22.75
C ALA A 223 -8.65 1.75 -23.76
N PRO A 224 -9.43 2.66 -24.36
CA PRO A 224 -10.44 2.30 -25.34
C PRO A 224 -9.86 1.58 -26.56
N GLY A 225 -10.65 0.71 -27.17
CA GLY A 225 -10.33 0.08 -28.46
C GLY A 225 -10.42 -1.44 -28.45
N LYS A 226 -10.64 -2.02 -29.65
CA LYS A 226 -10.87 -3.47 -29.81
C LYS A 226 -9.72 -4.34 -29.33
N ARG A 227 -8.48 -3.85 -29.40
CA ARG A 227 -7.28 -4.57 -28.91
C ARG A 227 -7.26 -4.75 -27.39
N ASN A 228 -7.98 -3.91 -26.65
CA ASN A 228 -8.03 -3.92 -25.18
C ASN A 228 -9.37 -4.46 -24.67
N SER A 229 -10.14 -5.19 -25.48
CA SER A 229 -11.48 -5.66 -25.11
C SER A 229 -11.45 -6.56 -23.87
N GLY A 230 -10.47 -7.47 -23.78
CA GLY A 230 -10.27 -8.31 -22.59
C GLY A 230 -10.02 -7.49 -21.33
N LEU A 231 -9.12 -6.51 -21.40
CA LEU A 231 -8.81 -5.65 -20.24
C LEU A 231 -10.00 -4.75 -19.85
N GLN A 232 -10.78 -4.27 -20.81
CA GLN A 232 -12.02 -3.53 -20.56
C GLN A 232 -13.06 -4.41 -19.86
N ASN A 233 -13.18 -5.69 -20.25
CA ASN A 233 -14.08 -6.62 -19.57
C ASN A 233 -13.62 -6.89 -18.14
N SER A 234 -12.32 -7.07 -17.91
CA SER A 234 -11.75 -7.22 -16.57
C SER A 234 -12.00 -5.98 -15.71
N ALA A 235 -11.79 -4.77 -16.25
CA ALA A 235 -12.05 -3.52 -15.54
C ALA A 235 -13.51 -3.42 -15.10
N ARG A 236 -14.47 -3.75 -15.99
CA ARG A 236 -15.90 -3.77 -15.65
C ARG A 236 -16.25 -4.80 -14.58
N GLN A 237 -15.69 -6.00 -14.65
CA GLN A 237 -15.93 -7.05 -13.65
C GLN A 237 -15.46 -6.63 -12.26
N VAL A 238 -14.25 -6.07 -12.17
CA VAL A 238 -13.69 -5.58 -10.91
C VAL A 238 -14.49 -4.40 -10.37
N GLU A 239 -14.80 -3.41 -11.22
CA GLU A 239 -15.59 -2.25 -10.79
C GLU A 239 -16.96 -2.66 -10.25
N ALA A 240 -17.67 -3.56 -10.95
CA ALA A 240 -18.97 -4.05 -10.52
C ALA A 240 -18.89 -4.77 -9.16
N MET A 241 -17.88 -5.61 -8.97
CA MET A 241 -17.65 -6.32 -7.71
C MET A 241 -17.35 -5.37 -6.55
N VAL A 242 -16.43 -4.43 -6.76
CA VAL A 242 -16.04 -3.45 -5.73
C VAL A 242 -17.21 -2.53 -5.40
N ARG A 243 -17.96 -2.07 -6.41
CA ARG A 243 -19.16 -1.25 -6.22
C ARG A 243 -20.20 -1.98 -5.36
N ALA A 244 -20.51 -3.24 -5.67
CA ALA A 244 -21.47 -4.03 -4.90
C ALA A 244 -21.09 -4.16 -3.41
N LYS A 245 -19.78 -4.25 -3.11
CA LYS A 245 -19.27 -4.22 -1.73
C LYS A 245 -19.38 -2.83 -1.11
N MET A 246 -19.03 -1.78 -1.85
CA MET A 246 -19.16 -0.41 -1.36
C MET A 246 -20.62 -0.04 -1.07
N GLU A 247 -21.61 -0.61 -1.74
CA GLU A 247 -23.03 -0.31 -1.51
C GLU A 247 -23.53 -0.73 -0.11
N GLN A 248 -22.84 -1.67 0.55
CA GLN A 248 -23.13 -2.05 1.94
C GLN A 248 -22.90 -0.86 2.87
N LYS A 249 -23.92 -0.46 3.63
CA LYS A 249 -23.91 0.77 4.41
C LYS A 249 -23.12 0.64 5.72
N GLU A 250 -22.97 -0.58 6.24
CA GLU A 250 -22.18 -0.86 7.44
C GLU A 250 -20.67 -0.75 7.22
N TYR A 251 -20.19 -0.71 5.97
CA TYR A 251 -18.75 -0.66 5.69
C TYR A 251 -18.19 0.75 5.75
N ILE A 252 -17.05 0.91 6.41
CA ILE A 252 -16.22 2.10 6.28
C ILE A 252 -15.34 1.92 5.04
N ILE A 253 -15.38 2.87 4.11
CA ILE A 253 -14.60 2.80 2.87
C ILE A 253 -13.22 3.42 3.13
N LEU A 254 -12.17 2.64 2.98
CA LEU A 254 -10.80 3.12 2.97
C LEU A 254 -10.36 3.28 1.51
N CYS A 255 -10.47 4.51 1.00
CA CYS A 255 -10.19 4.86 -0.40
C CYS A 255 -8.71 5.22 -0.57
N LEU A 256 -7.91 4.30 -1.11
CA LEU A 256 -6.52 4.52 -1.43
C LEU A 256 -6.39 5.21 -2.79
N GLU A 257 -5.51 6.20 -2.83
CA GLU A 257 -5.12 6.90 -4.05
C GLU A 257 -3.61 7.07 -4.11
N ASP A 258 -3.00 6.72 -5.24
CA ASP A 258 -1.60 7.04 -5.50
C ASP A 258 -1.43 8.57 -5.52
N SER A 259 -0.47 9.08 -4.75
CA SER A 259 -0.18 10.52 -4.71
C SER A 259 0.16 11.09 -6.08
N ASN A 260 0.61 10.30 -7.05
CA ASN A 260 0.88 10.79 -8.41
C ASN A 260 -0.39 10.94 -9.28
N ASP A 261 -1.43 10.14 -9.06
CA ASP A 261 -2.67 10.12 -9.88
C ASP A 261 -3.86 10.85 -9.23
N TRP A 262 -3.58 11.65 -8.20
CA TRP A 262 -4.58 12.41 -7.43
C TRP A 262 -5.50 13.29 -8.29
N SER A 263 -5.01 13.79 -9.43
CA SER A 263 -5.77 14.72 -10.28
C SER A 263 -6.81 14.00 -11.15
N ASN A 264 -6.61 12.71 -11.45
CA ASN A 264 -7.56 11.91 -12.20
C ASN A 264 -8.69 11.38 -11.30
N ALA A 265 -8.36 11.09 -10.04
CA ALA A 265 -9.29 10.76 -8.94
C ALA A 265 -10.36 9.72 -9.33
N THR A 266 -10.01 8.74 -10.17
CA THR A 266 -10.93 7.74 -10.71
C THR A 266 -11.55 6.88 -9.61
N THR A 267 -10.75 6.43 -8.64
CA THR A 267 -11.24 5.73 -7.45
C THR A 267 -12.24 6.59 -6.67
N ARG A 268 -11.89 7.84 -6.34
CA ARG A 268 -12.77 8.73 -5.57
C ARG A 268 -14.06 9.06 -6.31
N ARG A 269 -14.05 9.23 -7.64
CA ARG A 269 -15.30 9.40 -8.41
C ARG A 269 -16.21 8.19 -8.27
N LEU A 270 -15.66 6.98 -8.31
CA LEU A 270 -16.43 5.76 -8.09
C LEU A 270 -17.00 5.71 -6.66
N VAL A 271 -16.19 6.03 -5.65
CA VAL A 271 -16.63 6.09 -4.25
C VAL A 271 -17.72 7.14 -4.04
N MET A 272 -17.56 8.35 -4.56
CA MET A 272 -18.55 9.42 -4.47
C MET A 272 -19.87 9.09 -5.18
N SER A 273 -19.87 8.13 -6.12
CA SER A 273 -21.13 7.64 -6.70
C SER A 273 -21.97 6.80 -5.72
N VAL A 274 -21.36 6.29 -4.64
CA VAL A 274 -21.99 5.44 -3.60
C VAL A 274 -22.06 6.13 -2.24
N ASP A 275 -21.09 7.00 -1.93
CA ASP A 275 -21.02 7.85 -0.72
C ASP A 275 -20.71 9.31 -1.10
N PRO A 276 -21.69 10.07 -1.64
CA PRO A 276 -21.45 11.42 -2.18
C PRO A 276 -20.96 12.43 -1.15
N SER A 277 -21.34 12.26 0.12
CA SER A 277 -20.94 13.12 1.23
C SER A 277 -19.66 12.66 1.92
N LEU A 278 -19.08 11.52 1.49
CA LEU A 278 -17.91 10.89 2.12
C LEU A 278 -18.11 10.64 3.63
N ASN A 279 -19.33 10.37 4.06
CA ASN A 279 -19.68 10.28 5.49
C ASN A 279 -19.06 9.05 6.19
N ARG A 280 -18.73 8.01 5.42
CA ARG A 280 -18.08 6.79 5.91
C ARG A 280 -16.84 6.45 5.10
N THR A 281 -16.28 7.44 4.41
CA THR A 281 -15.10 7.27 3.56
C THR A 281 -13.89 7.96 4.19
N VAL A 282 -12.79 7.23 4.33
CA VAL A 282 -11.48 7.76 4.68
C VAL A 282 -10.61 7.69 3.44
N VAL A 283 -10.12 8.84 2.96
CA VAL A 283 -9.20 8.90 1.83
C VAL A 283 -7.76 8.79 2.33
N VAL A 284 -6.99 7.88 1.73
CA VAL A 284 -5.58 7.61 2.06
C VAL A 284 -4.72 7.84 0.82
N SER A 285 -3.87 8.85 0.87
CA SER A 285 -2.87 9.07 -0.19
C SER A 285 -1.64 8.20 0.07
N THR A 286 -1.29 7.33 -0.88
CA THR A 286 -0.14 6.43 -0.80
C THR A 286 1.02 6.91 -1.68
N LYS A 287 2.22 6.31 -1.50
CA LYS A 287 3.44 6.60 -2.27
C LYS A 287 3.87 8.08 -2.26
N LEU A 288 3.62 8.78 -1.16
CA LEU A 288 3.94 10.20 -1.01
C LEU A 288 5.45 10.46 -1.22
N ASP A 289 6.30 9.50 -0.84
CA ASP A 289 7.75 9.51 -1.05
C ASP A 289 8.14 9.76 -2.52
N THR A 290 7.37 9.24 -3.48
CA THR A 290 7.62 9.46 -4.91
C THR A 290 7.29 10.90 -5.36
N ARG A 291 6.46 11.60 -4.59
CA ARG A 291 6.03 12.96 -4.86
C ARG A 291 6.83 14.01 -4.11
N ILE A 292 7.42 13.66 -2.96
CA ILE A 292 8.27 14.57 -2.15
C ILE A 292 9.33 15.30 -2.99
N PRO A 293 10.07 14.65 -3.92
CA PRO A 293 11.06 15.34 -4.76
C PRO A 293 10.47 16.44 -5.66
N GLN A 294 9.17 16.38 -5.95
CA GLN A 294 8.46 17.33 -6.80
C GLN A 294 7.96 18.56 -6.02
N PHE A 295 7.95 18.51 -4.69
CA PHE A 295 7.61 19.64 -3.83
C PHE A 295 8.81 20.60 -3.67
N ALA A 296 9.20 21.23 -4.78
CA ALA A 296 10.33 22.15 -4.81
C ALA A 296 9.98 23.51 -4.18
N ARG A 297 8.70 23.91 -4.17
CA ARG A 297 8.22 25.19 -3.62
C ARG A 297 7.02 24.98 -2.71
N PRO A 298 6.79 25.87 -1.71
CA PRO A 298 5.61 25.79 -0.83
C PRO A 298 4.27 25.72 -1.58
N HIS A 299 4.18 26.39 -2.74
CA HIS A 299 2.98 26.37 -3.59
C HIS A 299 2.66 24.97 -4.14
N ASP A 300 3.67 24.14 -4.41
CA ASP A 300 3.49 22.79 -4.94
C ASP A 300 2.83 21.87 -3.88
N VAL A 301 3.08 22.14 -2.59
CA VAL A 301 2.43 21.48 -1.44
C VAL A 301 1.02 22.01 -1.24
N GLU A 302 0.81 23.33 -1.34
CA GLU A 302 -0.52 23.93 -1.18
C GLU A 302 -1.51 23.41 -2.23
N MET A 303 -1.06 23.27 -3.48
CA MET A 303 -1.85 22.67 -4.56
C MET A 303 -2.20 21.20 -4.31
N PHE A 304 -1.31 20.45 -3.64
CA PHE A 304 -1.59 19.06 -3.25
C PHE A 304 -2.60 18.95 -2.11
N LEU A 305 -2.50 19.82 -1.10
CA LEU A 305 -3.37 19.79 0.08
C LEU A 305 -4.76 20.36 -0.19
N ARG A 306 -4.93 21.14 -1.27
CA ARG A 306 -6.21 21.71 -1.71
C ARG A 306 -6.50 21.31 -3.16
N PRO A 307 -6.84 20.04 -3.39
CA PRO A 307 -7.14 19.52 -4.72
C PRO A 307 -8.42 20.12 -5.33
#